data_AF-A0A918JUE9-F1
#
_entry.id   AF-A0A918JUE9-F1
#
_cell.length_a   1.000
_cell.length_b   1.000
_cell.length_c   1.000
_cell.angle_alpha   90.00
_cell.angle_beta   90.00
_cell.angle_gamma   90.00
#
_symmetry.space_group_name_H-M   'P 1'
#
loop_
_entity.id
_entity.type
_entity.pdbx_description
1 polymer ?
#
loop_
_entity_poly.entity_id
_entity_poly.type
_entity_poly.pdbx_seq_one_letter_code
_entity_poly.pdbx_strand_id
1 'polypeptide(L)'
;MKRLNILQVFIAVFTLSMVTISCSHEKEDVIEQEDNRALTKANEENADFIFNSINKIKYETTKNNKGIELNQETLDYYTKLLDLPKESVNLEMAEEIVKKVKLVMDNGIEEVLKGSDFSKYTTQKIEVLFSGGLINGIEEEKEFNLISAEEQKLLLTLNSIMIKSSEDILVQNKRRGDCLLQGRPAPCAAVGAIAGAVLGFTICNWPCAVGGAIIGGIFGGLSDSK
;
A
#
# COMPACT_ATOMS: atom_id res chain seq x y z
N MET A 1 25.47 2.26 -40.60
CA MET A 1 24.28 1.96 -39.78
C MET A 1 24.29 2.89 -38.57
N LYS A 2 23.48 3.96 -38.58
CA LYS A 2 23.37 4.90 -37.46
C LYS A 2 22.39 4.32 -36.44
N ARG A 3 22.83 4.17 -35.19
CA ARG A 3 21.99 3.73 -34.07
C ARG A 3 21.02 4.86 -33.73
N LEU A 4 19.72 4.63 -33.91
CA LEU A 4 18.68 5.51 -33.40
C LEU A 4 18.63 5.37 -31.88
N ASN A 5 18.71 6.48 -31.15
CA ASN A 5 18.60 6.53 -29.70
C ASN A 5 17.14 6.24 -29.30
N ILE A 6 16.93 5.18 -28.52
CA ILE A 6 15.61 4.75 -27.99
C ILE A 6 14.88 5.90 -27.26
N LEU A 7 15.63 6.85 -26.72
CA LEU A 7 15.11 8.05 -26.05
C LEU A 7 14.33 9.00 -26.99
N GLN A 8 14.67 9.06 -28.27
CA GLN A 8 13.95 9.89 -29.25
C GLN A 8 12.64 9.26 -29.73
N VAL A 9 12.50 7.94 -29.61
CA VAL A 9 11.25 7.23 -29.93
C VAL A 9 10.22 7.43 -28.82
N PHE A 10 10.66 7.48 -27.55
CA PHE A 10 9.77 7.72 -26.41
C PHE A 10 9.17 9.13 -26.39
N ILE A 11 9.95 10.16 -26.75
CA ILE A 11 9.46 11.56 -26.77
C ILE A 11 8.44 11.77 -27.91
N ALA A 12 8.61 11.10 -29.06
CA ALA A 12 7.69 11.24 -30.19
C ALA A 12 6.31 10.58 -29.96
N VAL A 13 6.24 9.55 -29.12
CA VAL A 13 4.96 8.91 -28.74
C VAL A 13 4.21 9.73 -27.70
N PHE A 14 4.91 10.49 -26.85
CA PHE A 14 4.28 11.29 -25.80
C PHE A 14 3.72 12.64 -26.29
N THR A 15 4.20 13.16 -27.43
CA THR A 15 3.73 14.46 -27.96
C THR A 15 2.57 14.36 -28.95
N LEU A 16 2.13 13.15 -29.35
CA LEU A 16 1.04 13.00 -30.34
C LEU A 16 -0.37 12.93 -29.73
N SER A 17 -0.52 12.96 -28.41
CA SER A 17 -1.83 12.94 -27.74
C SER A 17 -2.35 14.30 -27.27
N MET A 18 -1.62 15.39 -27.50
CA MET A 18 -1.92 16.74 -26.96
C MET A 18 -2.48 17.74 -27.99
N VAL A 19 -3.28 17.30 -28.96
CA VAL A 19 -4.12 18.19 -29.78
C VAL A 19 -5.41 17.43 -30.11
N THR A 20 -6.51 17.64 -29.37
CA THR A 20 -7.56 18.59 -29.76
C THR A 20 -8.35 19.10 -28.54
N ILE A 21 -8.07 20.33 -28.08
CA ILE A 21 -8.99 21.09 -27.23
C ILE A 21 -9.78 22.02 -28.15
N SER A 22 -10.98 21.58 -28.54
CA SER A 22 -12.04 22.47 -29.00
C SER A 22 -12.79 23.01 -27.79
N CYS A 23 -12.91 24.33 -27.72
CA CYS A 23 -13.66 25.07 -26.73
C CYS A 23 -15.10 24.55 -26.55
N SER A 24 -15.42 24.03 -25.37
CA SER A 24 -16.77 24.02 -24.80
C SER A 24 -16.64 23.83 -23.28
N HIS A 25 -17.22 24.75 -22.52
CA HIS A 25 -17.08 24.91 -21.06
C HIS A 25 -17.88 23.86 -20.25
N GLU A 26 -17.96 22.61 -20.74
CA GLU A 26 -18.86 21.56 -20.21
C GLU A 26 -18.14 20.22 -19.97
N LYS A 27 -16.80 20.23 -19.91
CA LYS A 27 -15.96 19.01 -19.91
C LYS A 27 -15.06 18.80 -18.68
N GLU A 28 -14.97 19.74 -17.74
CA GLU A 28 -14.10 19.58 -16.57
C GLU A 28 -14.61 18.47 -15.63
N ASP A 29 -15.90 18.47 -15.28
CA ASP A 29 -16.48 17.48 -14.35
C ASP A 29 -16.42 16.03 -14.86
N VAL A 30 -16.53 15.80 -16.19
CA VAL A 30 -16.56 14.45 -16.76
C VAL A 30 -15.16 13.84 -16.85
N ILE A 31 -14.13 14.66 -17.12
CA ILE A 31 -12.74 14.20 -17.20
C ILE A 31 -12.19 13.92 -15.79
N GLU A 32 -12.50 14.79 -14.82
CA GLU A 32 -12.08 14.62 -13.43
C GLU A 32 -12.71 13.37 -12.79
N GLN A 33 -13.98 13.08 -13.12
CA GLN A 33 -14.66 11.88 -12.62
C GLN A 33 -14.15 10.56 -13.23
N GLU A 34 -13.69 10.57 -14.49
CA GLU A 34 -13.11 9.40 -15.15
C GLU A 34 -11.69 9.10 -14.65
N ASP A 35 -10.90 10.15 -14.40
CA ASP A 35 -9.54 10.04 -13.85
C ASP A 35 -9.55 9.55 -12.40
N ASN A 36 -10.48 10.05 -11.58
CA ASN A 36 -10.67 9.60 -10.20
C ASN A 36 -11.08 8.12 -10.12
N ARG A 37 -11.94 7.64 -11.03
CA ARG A 37 -12.31 6.20 -11.09
C ARG A 37 -11.14 5.31 -11.49
N ALA A 38 -10.33 5.74 -12.45
CA ALA A 38 -9.15 5.00 -12.87
C ALA A 38 -8.11 4.92 -11.74
N LEU A 39 -7.93 6.02 -11.01
CA LEU A 39 -7.05 6.09 -9.85
C LEU A 39 -7.54 5.18 -8.70
N THR A 40 -8.82 5.21 -8.36
CA THR A 40 -9.39 4.32 -7.33
C THR A 40 -9.22 2.85 -7.71
N LYS A 41 -9.51 2.49 -8.96
CA LYS A 41 -9.33 1.12 -9.46
C LYS A 41 -7.88 0.63 -9.37
N ALA A 42 -6.91 1.46 -9.73
CA ALA A 42 -5.49 1.10 -9.64
C ALA A 42 -5.05 0.83 -8.17
N ASN A 43 -5.64 1.55 -7.21
CA ASN A 43 -5.34 1.36 -5.79
C ASN A 43 -6.05 0.13 -5.19
N GLU A 44 -7.24 -0.22 -5.69
CA GLU A 44 -7.88 -1.51 -5.43
C GLU A 44 -7.01 -2.67 -5.94
N GLU A 45 -6.48 -2.57 -7.17
CA GLU A 45 -5.55 -3.57 -7.72
C GLU A 45 -4.27 -3.72 -6.88
N ASN A 46 -3.75 -2.63 -6.32
CA ASN A 46 -2.62 -2.68 -5.38
C ASN A 46 -2.98 -3.42 -4.08
N ALA A 47 -4.14 -3.12 -3.48
CA ALA A 47 -4.61 -3.81 -2.28
C ALA A 47 -4.82 -5.31 -2.54
N ASP A 48 -5.40 -5.65 -3.69
CA ASP A 48 -5.54 -7.03 -4.17
C ASP A 48 -4.20 -7.74 -4.27
N PHE A 49 -3.24 -7.10 -4.93
CA PHE A 49 -1.88 -7.63 -5.05
C PHE A 49 -1.23 -7.86 -3.69
N ILE A 50 -1.35 -6.91 -2.76
CA ILE A 50 -0.79 -7.01 -1.40
C ILE A 50 -1.37 -8.22 -0.66
N PHE A 51 -2.70 -8.35 -0.59
CA PHE A 51 -3.33 -9.47 0.12
C PHE A 51 -3.09 -10.83 -0.55
N ASN A 52 -3.10 -10.88 -1.89
CA ASN A 52 -2.75 -12.09 -2.63
C ASN A 52 -1.30 -12.51 -2.35
N SER A 53 -0.38 -11.55 -2.27
CA SER A 53 1.02 -11.78 -1.93
C SER A 53 1.19 -12.32 -0.51
N ILE A 54 0.54 -11.69 0.47
CA ILE A 54 0.53 -12.15 1.87
C ILE A 54 0.03 -13.60 1.95
N ASN A 55 -1.09 -13.91 1.30
CA ASN A 55 -1.67 -15.25 1.30
C ASN A 55 -0.76 -16.28 0.61
N LYS A 56 -0.15 -15.91 -0.51
CA LYS A 56 0.78 -16.78 -1.26
C LYS A 56 2.02 -17.11 -0.43
N ILE A 57 2.61 -16.13 0.25
CA ILE A 57 3.77 -16.35 1.13
C ILE A 57 3.39 -17.22 2.33
N LYS A 58 2.26 -16.95 2.98
CA LYS A 58 1.75 -17.77 4.10
C LYS A 58 1.54 -19.23 3.67
N TYR A 59 0.97 -19.44 2.48
CA TYR A 59 0.77 -20.78 1.92
C TYR A 59 2.09 -21.52 1.68
N GLU A 60 3.05 -20.92 0.99
CA GLU A 60 4.36 -21.53 0.73
C GLU A 60 5.14 -21.83 2.02
N THR A 61 5.08 -20.93 3.00
CA THR A 61 5.70 -21.11 4.32
C THR A 61 5.11 -22.34 5.04
N THR A 62 3.78 -22.42 5.08
CA THR A 62 3.06 -23.53 5.73
C THR A 62 3.31 -24.86 5.01
N LYS A 63 3.25 -24.88 3.68
CA LYS A 63 3.46 -26.06 2.85
C LYS A 63 4.86 -26.66 3.05
N ASN A 64 5.87 -25.81 3.22
CA ASN A 64 7.25 -26.24 3.40
C ASN A 64 7.62 -26.51 4.87
N ASN A 65 6.68 -26.35 5.80
CA ASN A 65 6.90 -26.51 7.25
C ASN A 65 8.08 -25.67 7.77
N LYS A 66 8.37 -24.56 7.09
CA LYS A 66 9.43 -23.62 7.46
C LYS A 66 8.78 -22.46 8.21
N GLY A 67 9.44 -21.94 9.24
CA GLY A 67 9.13 -20.60 9.71
C GLY A 67 9.52 -19.56 8.65
N ILE A 68 9.03 -18.33 8.79
CA ILE A 68 9.53 -17.22 7.96
C ILE A 68 10.86 -16.77 8.58
N GLU A 69 11.96 -17.22 7.98
CA GLU A 69 13.28 -16.71 8.31
C GLU A 69 13.57 -15.48 7.43
N LEU A 70 13.91 -14.36 8.06
CA LEU A 70 14.21 -13.13 7.34
C LEU A 70 15.71 -13.09 6.99
N ASN A 71 16.02 -13.43 5.74
CA ASN A 71 17.36 -13.34 5.18
C ASN A 71 17.27 -12.97 3.69
N GLN A 72 18.40 -12.56 3.08
CA GLN A 72 18.40 -12.08 1.69
C GLN A 72 17.93 -13.15 0.69
N GLU A 73 18.26 -14.42 0.90
CA GLU A 73 17.81 -15.53 0.04
C GLU A 73 16.29 -15.66 0.03
N THR A 74 15.67 -15.57 1.20
CA THR A 74 14.21 -15.65 1.35
C THR A 74 13.52 -14.43 0.73
N LEU A 75 14.09 -13.24 0.90
CA LEU A 75 13.59 -12.03 0.26
C LEU A 75 13.71 -12.10 -1.26
N ASP A 76 14.86 -12.51 -1.80
CA ASP A 76 15.07 -12.68 -3.24
C ASP A 76 14.09 -13.71 -3.82
N TYR A 77 13.86 -14.82 -3.12
CA TYR A 77 12.90 -15.84 -3.51
C TYR A 77 11.48 -15.27 -3.61
N TYR A 78 11.01 -14.56 -2.58
CA TYR A 78 9.65 -14.01 -2.57
C TYR A 78 9.46 -12.82 -3.50
N THR A 79 10.45 -11.93 -3.61
CA THR A 79 10.46 -10.84 -4.61
C THR A 79 10.32 -11.42 -6.01
N LYS A 80 11.05 -12.49 -6.34
CA LYS A 80 10.91 -13.20 -7.62
C LYS A 80 9.56 -13.91 -7.76
N LEU A 81 9.07 -14.57 -6.71
CA LEU A 81 7.79 -15.27 -6.72
C LEU A 81 6.60 -14.35 -6.98
N LEU A 82 6.72 -13.08 -6.56
CA LEU A 82 5.70 -12.04 -6.67
C LEU A 82 5.90 -11.10 -7.85
N ASP A 83 6.96 -11.27 -8.64
CA ASP A 83 7.35 -10.37 -9.73
C ASP A 83 7.52 -8.91 -9.27
N LEU A 84 8.07 -8.73 -8.07
CA LEU A 84 8.37 -7.43 -7.50
C LEU A 84 9.69 -6.88 -8.07
N PRO A 85 9.84 -5.55 -8.23
CA PRO A 85 11.11 -4.94 -8.60
C PRO A 85 12.19 -5.32 -7.58
N LYS A 86 13.40 -5.65 -8.05
CA LYS A 86 14.51 -6.09 -7.18
C LYS A 86 14.86 -5.08 -6.08
N GLU A 87 14.61 -3.80 -6.32
CA GLU A 87 14.91 -2.70 -5.40
C GLU A 87 13.76 -2.38 -4.44
N SER A 88 12.60 -3.04 -4.57
CA SER A 88 11.41 -2.76 -3.74
C SER A 88 11.53 -3.26 -2.31
N VAL A 89 12.38 -4.26 -2.07
CA VAL A 89 12.62 -4.86 -0.75
C VAL A 89 14.08 -5.29 -0.65
N ASN A 90 14.77 -4.86 0.42
CA ASN A 90 16.06 -5.39 0.83
C ASN A 90 16.02 -5.85 2.30
N LEU A 91 17.07 -6.54 2.75
CA LEU A 91 17.10 -7.10 4.11
C LEU A 91 17.00 -6.03 5.20
N GLU A 92 17.73 -4.94 5.08
CA GLU A 92 17.73 -3.85 6.06
C GLU A 92 16.33 -3.24 6.23
N MET A 93 15.67 -2.92 5.12
CA MET A 93 14.29 -2.44 5.08
C MET A 93 13.34 -3.45 5.73
N ALA A 94 13.47 -4.74 5.39
CA ALA A 94 12.56 -5.75 5.91
C ALA A 94 12.73 -5.93 7.43
N GLU A 95 13.97 -5.92 7.93
CA GLU A 95 14.27 -5.99 9.37
C GLU A 95 13.71 -4.78 10.11
N GLU A 96 13.89 -3.58 9.55
CA GLU A 96 13.35 -2.35 10.12
C GLU A 96 11.82 -2.39 10.18
N ILE A 97 11.16 -2.82 9.11
CA ILE A 97 9.69 -2.94 9.05
C ILE A 97 9.20 -3.95 10.07
N VAL A 98 9.79 -5.15 10.15
CA VAL A 98 9.37 -6.17 11.14
C VAL A 98 9.50 -5.64 12.56
N LYS A 99 10.61 -4.96 12.86
CA LYS A 99 10.84 -4.35 14.18
C LYS A 99 9.81 -3.26 14.50
N LYS A 100 9.57 -2.33 13.57
CA LYS A 100 8.68 -1.18 13.78
C LYS A 100 7.20 -1.56 13.73
N VAL A 101 6.79 -2.50 12.87
CA VAL A 101 5.41 -3.02 12.85
C VAL A 101 5.04 -3.56 14.22
N LYS A 102 5.90 -4.36 14.86
CA LYS A 102 5.63 -4.85 16.22
C LYS A 102 5.41 -3.71 17.22
N LEU A 103 6.25 -2.68 17.19
CA LEU A 103 6.10 -1.51 18.06
C LEU A 103 4.79 -0.76 17.79
N VAL A 104 4.39 -0.67 16.53
CA VAL A 104 3.14 -0.03 16.11
C VAL A 104 1.92 -0.82 16.55
N MET A 105 1.97 -2.16 16.52
CA MET A 105 0.91 -3.00 17.08
C MET A 105 0.73 -2.79 18.58
N ASP A 106 1.84 -2.59 19.32
CA ASP A 106 1.83 -2.44 20.78
C ASP A 106 1.47 -1.02 21.24
N ASN A 107 1.95 0.02 20.51
CA ASN A 107 1.93 1.41 20.97
C ASN A 107 1.12 2.37 20.08
N GLY A 108 0.68 1.94 18.90
CA GLY A 108 0.02 2.79 17.91
C GLY A 108 0.95 3.32 16.80
N ILE A 109 0.33 3.91 15.76
CA ILE A 109 1.02 4.37 14.53
C ILE A 109 1.74 5.70 14.74
N GLU A 110 1.46 6.42 15.82
CA GLU A 110 1.96 7.76 16.11
C GLU A 110 3.50 7.81 16.14
N GLU A 111 4.15 6.73 16.59
CA GLU A 111 5.61 6.63 16.61
C GLU A 111 6.24 6.62 15.21
N VAL A 112 5.52 6.14 14.21
CA VAL A 112 5.97 6.18 12.80
C VAL A 112 5.73 7.55 12.20
N LEU A 113 4.62 8.19 12.57
CA LEU A 113 4.23 9.50 12.04
C LEU A 113 5.07 10.65 12.62
N LYS A 114 5.58 10.53 13.86
CA LYS A 114 6.40 11.56 14.52
C LYS A 114 7.72 11.90 13.82
N GLY A 115 8.16 11.11 12.85
CA GLY A 115 9.39 11.33 12.08
C GLY A 115 9.20 11.38 10.57
N SER A 116 7.96 11.38 10.09
CA SER A 116 7.66 11.40 8.65
C SER A 116 7.46 12.82 8.13
N ASP A 117 7.84 13.08 6.89
CA ASP A 117 7.59 14.33 6.18
C ASP A 117 6.17 14.43 5.57
N PHE A 118 5.23 13.62 6.08
CA PHE A 118 3.84 13.64 5.62
C PHE A 118 3.18 14.99 5.89
N SER A 119 2.28 15.38 5.01
CA SER A 119 1.40 16.50 5.23
C SER A 119 0.51 16.24 6.46
N LYS A 120 0.07 17.32 7.12
CA LYS A 120 -0.88 17.22 8.24
C LYS A 120 -2.15 16.44 7.87
N TYR A 121 -2.65 16.64 6.65
CA TYR A 121 -3.82 15.94 6.16
C TYR A 121 -3.55 14.43 6.03
N THR A 122 -2.42 14.07 5.41
CA THR A 122 -1.96 12.67 5.27
C THR A 122 -1.82 11.99 6.63
N THR A 123 -1.15 12.62 7.59
CA THR A 123 -1.01 12.11 8.97
C THR A 123 -2.36 11.80 9.60
N GLN A 124 -3.31 12.75 9.52
CA GLN A 124 -4.65 12.57 10.09
C GLN A 124 -5.43 11.41 9.46
N LYS A 125 -5.34 11.25 8.13
CA LYS A 125 -6.03 10.15 7.44
C LYS A 125 -5.39 8.79 7.73
N ILE A 126 -4.06 8.73 7.84
CA ILE A 126 -3.36 7.51 8.28
C ILE A 126 -3.83 7.08 9.68
N GLU A 127 -3.95 8.03 10.62
CA GLU A 127 -4.46 7.72 11.97
C GLU A 127 -5.89 7.15 11.93
N VAL A 128 -6.78 7.75 11.14
CA VAL A 128 -8.16 7.24 10.97
C VAL A 128 -8.18 5.81 10.43
N LEU A 129 -7.42 5.54 9.36
CA LEU A 129 -7.33 4.22 8.74
C LEU A 129 -6.71 3.20 9.69
N PHE A 130 -5.67 3.61 10.42
CA PHE A 130 -5.00 2.76 11.39
C PHE A 130 -5.93 2.38 12.54
N SER A 131 -6.77 3.29 13.05
CA SER A 131 -7.78 2.98 14.07
C SER A 131 -8.97 2.14 13.55
N GLY A 132 -8.86 1.54 12.36
CA GLY A 132 -9.89 0.71 11.75
C GLY A 132 -11.00 1.49 11.05
N GLY A 133 -10.81 2.79 10.83
CA GLY A 133 -11.75 3.62 10.09
C GLY A 133 -11.71 3.35 8.59
N LEU A 134 -12.82 3.67 7.91
CA LEU A 134 -12.92 3.75 6.46
C LEU A 134 -13.15 5.21 6.08
N ILE A 135 -12.57 5.65 4.96
CA ILE A 135 -12.76 7.01 4.45
C ILE A 135 -13.51 6.90 3.12
N ASN A 136 -14.78 7.31 3.11
CA ASN A 136 -15.58 7.32 1.90
C ASN A 136 -15.32 8.62 1.13
N GLY A 137 -15.05 8.53 -0.18
CA GLY A 137 -14.85 9.70 -1.05
C GLY A 137 -13.65 10.54 -0.64
N ILE A 138 -12.52 9.91 -0.28
CA ILE A 138 -11.31 10.64 0.13
C ILE A 138 -10.78 11.55 -1.01
N GLU A 139 -11.00 11.13 -2.25
CA GLU A 139 -10.69 11.86 -3.48
C GLU A 139 -11.57 13.10 -3.71
N GLU A 140 -12.73 13.17 -3.05
CA GLU A 140 -13.66 14.31 -3.14
C GLU A 140 -13.32 15.40 -2.10
N GLU A 141 -12.45 15.09 -1.13
CA GLU A 141 -12.03 16.05 -0.12
C GLU A 141 -11.09 17.09 -0.73
N LYS A 142 -11.39 18.38 -0.53
CA LYS A 142 -10.60 19.48 -1.09
C LYS A 142 -9.12 19.40 -0.70
N GLU A 143 -8.85 19.00 0.54
CA GLU A 143 -7.52 18.84 1.10
C GLU A 143 -6.72 17.71 0.45
N PHE A 144 -7.39 16.69 -0.11
CA PHE A 144 -6.75 15.60 -0.86
C PHE A 144 -6.06 16.12 -2.11
N ASN A 145 -6.67 17.09 -2.81
CA ASN A 145 -6.08 17.70 -4.00
C ASN A 145 -4.90 18.65 -3.71
N LEU A 146 -4.60 18.90 -2.43
CA LEU A 146 -3.50 19.77 -1.99
C LEU A 146 -2.25 19.01 -1.54
N ILE A 147 -2.34 17.69 -1.36
CA ILE A 147 -1.21 16.85 -0.99
C ILE A 147 -0.48 16.30 -2.22
N SER A 148 0.72 15.73 -2.02
CA SER A 148 1.50 15.20 -3.14
C SER A 148 0.84 13.98 -3.79
N ALA A 149 1.07 13.77 -5.09
CA ALA A 149 0.52 12.60 -5.81
C ALA A 149 0.95 11.25 -5.18
N GLU A 150 2.15 11.19 -4.61
CA GLU A 150 2.64 10.01 -3.91
C GLU A 150 1.88 9.77 -2.58
N GLU A 151 1.56 10.83 -1.83
CA GLU A 151 0.72 10.72 -0.64
C GLU A 151 -0.73 10.38 -0.98
N GLN A 152 -1.29 10.95 -2.07
CA GLN A 152 -2.62 10.60 -2.56
C GLN A 152 -2.70 9.10 -2.86
N LYS A 153 -1.72 8.58 -3.61
CA LYS A 153 -1.61 7.17 -3.95
C LYS A 153 -1.46 6.28 -2.72
N LEU A 154 -0.63 6.71 -1.75
CA LEU A 154 -0.50 6.03 -0.47
C LEU A 154 -1.86 5.97 0.23
N LEU A 155 -2.52 7.10 0.47
CA LEU A 155 -3.80 7.15 1.19
C LEU A 155 -4.90 6.32 0.53
N LEU A 156 -5.03 6.40 -0.80
CA LEU A 156 -5.99 5.58 -1.54
C LEU A 156 -5.70 4.09 -1.37
N THR A 157 -4.44 3.68 -1.48
CA THR A 157 -4.04 2.29 -1.26
C THR A 157 -4.32 1.83 0.17
N LEU A 158 -3.98 2.64 1.18
CA LEU A 158 -4.25 2.31 2.59
C LEU A 158 -5.76 2.16 2.84
N ASN A 159 -6.58 3.02 2.24
CA ASN A 159 -8.04 2.93 2.33
C ASN A 159 -8.57 1.68 1.63
N SER A 160 -8.07 1.35 0.43
CA SER A 160 -8.42 0.10 -0.28
C SER A 160 -8.02 -1.15 0.51
N ILE A 161 -6.87 -1.14 1.20
CA ILE A 161 -6.48 -2.22 2.13
C ILE A 161 -7.53 -2.40 3.23
N MET A 162 -7.99 -1.31 3.84
CA MET A 162 -9.01 -1.36 4.89
C MET A 162 -10.39 -1.81 4.39
N ILE A 163 -10.82 -1.33 3.22
CA ILE A 163 -12.07 -1.75 2.58
C ILE A 163 -12.04 -3.26 2.33
N LYS A 164 -11.00 -3.74 1.64
CA LYS A 164 -10.84 -5.16 1.32
C LYS A 164 -10.78 -6.04 2.57
N SER A 165 -10.06 -5.59 3.59
CA SER A 165 -10.01 -6.28 4.87
C SER A 165 -11.38 -6.38 5.54
N SER A 166 -12.22 -5.36 5.41
CA SER A 166 -13.57 -5.33 5.98
C SER A 166 -14.53 -6.25 5.23
N GLU A 167 -14.41 -6.32 3.89
CA GLU A 167 -15.18 -7.23 3.05
C GLU A 167 -14.86 -8.70 3.35
N ASP A 168 -13.58 -9.04 3.52
CA ASP A 168 -13.15 -10.40 3.87
C ASP A 168 -13.73 -10.87 5.22
N ILE A 169 -13.85 -9.98 6.21
CA ILE A 169 -14.51 -10.27 7.50
C ILE A 169 -15.99 -10.58 7.29
N LEU A 170 -16.68 -9.78 6.49
CA LEU A 170 -18.12 -9.90 6.24
C LEU A 170 -18.47 -11.17 5.45
N VAL A 171 -17.62 -11.56 4.49
CA VAL A 171 -17.88 -12.70 3.60
C VAL A 171 -17.49 -14.04 4.25
N GLN A 172 -16.40 -14.10 5.03
CA GLN A 172 -15.86 -15.40 5.46
C GLN A 172 -16.38 -15.92 6.80
N ASN A 173 -17.12 -15.13 7.61
CA ASN A 173 -17.57 -15.54 8.98
C ASN A 173 -16.45 -16.13 9.87
N LYS A 174 -15.18 -15.92 9.48
CA LYS A 174 -13.99 -16.39 10.15
C LYS A 174 -13.34 -15.14 10.70
N ARG A 175 -13.46 -14.94 12.01
CA ARG A 175 -12.60 -14.02 12.76
C ARG A 175 -11.17 -14.55 12.64
N ARG A 176 -10.50 -14.22 11.54
CA ARG A 176 -9.05 -14.39 11.42
C ARG A 176 -8.45 -13.29 12.27
N GLY A 177 -8.05 -13.63 13.49
CA GLY A 177 -7.13 -12.82 14.28
C GLY A 177 -7.46 -11.32 14.30
N ASP A 178 -8.45 -10.96 15.11
CA ASP A 178 -8.78 -9.54 15.28
C ASP A 178 -7.73 -8.92 16.22
N CYS A 179 -7.01 -7.92 15.73
CA CYS A 179 -6.22 -7.03 16.56
C CYS A 179 -7.14 -6.01 17.21
N LEU A 180 -6.91 -5.73 18.50
CA LEU A 180 -7.53 -4.60 19.17
C LEU A 180 -6.63 -3.38 19.02
N LEU A 181 -6.94 -2.54 18.06
CA LEU A 181 -6.30 -1.23 17.97
C LEU A 181 -7.17 -0.20 18.67
N GLN A 182 -6.64 0.37 19.74
CA GLN A 182 -7.34 1.39 20.53
C GLN A 182 -8.77 0.93 20.93
N GLY A 183 -8.94 -0.38 21.17
CA GLY A 183 -10.21 -1.00 21.56
C GLY A 183 -11.17 -1.38 20.42
N ARG A 184 -10.78 -1.23 19.15
CA ARG A 184 -11.58 -1.65 17.99
C ARG A 184 -10.97 -2.90 17.32
N PRO A 185 -11.76 -3.92 16.98
CA PRO A 185 -11.29 -5.08 16.24
C PRO A 185 -11.00 -4.69 14.78
N ALA A 186 -9.79 -4.98 14.31
CA ALA A 186 -9.39 -4.90 12.91
C ALA A 186 -8.49 -6.10 12.58
N PRO A 187 -8.53 -6.68 11.37
CA PRO A 187 -7.67 -7.82 11.05
C PRO A 187 -6.19 -7.44 11.18
N CYS A 188 -5.44 -8.15 12.01
CA CYS A 188 -4.04 -7.81 12.28
C CYS A 188 -3.17 -7.77 11.02
N ALA A 189 -3.53 -8.55 9.99
CA ALA A 189 -2.87 -8.50 8.70
C ALA A 189 -3.07 -7.16 7.97
N ALA A 190 -4.26 -6.56 8.06
CA ALA A 190 -4.54 -5.26 7.44
C ALA A 190 -3.84 -4.13 8.21
N VAL A 191 -3.90 -4.18 9.54
CA VAL A 191 -3.14 -3.25 10.40
C VAL A 191 -1.65 -3.32 10.11
N GLY A 192 -1.10 -4.53 10.11
CA GLY A 192 0.30 -4.77 9.80
C GLY A 192 0.64 -4.27 8.39
N ALA A 193 -0.24 -4.47 7.42
CA ALA A 193 -0.04 -3.98 6.05
C ALA A 193 -0.03 -2.45 5.98
N ILE A 194 -0.91 -1.76 6.72
CA ILE A 194 -0.91 -0.29 6.78
C ILE A 194 0.36 0.23 7.44
N ALA A 195 0.73 -0.32 8.60
CA ALA A 195 1.97 0.03 9.29
C ALA A 195 3.19 -0.17 8.37
N GLY A 196 3.24 -1.34 7.72
CA GLY A 196 4.29 -1.69 6.78
C GLY A 196 4.35 -0.78 5.56
N ALA A 197 3.20 -0.40 5.00
CA ALA A 197 3.11 0.54 3.88
C ALA A 197 3.63 1.92 4.27
N VAL A 198 3.18 2.46 5.40
CA VAL A 198 3.60 3.78 5.90
C VAL A 198 5.11 3.77 6.16
N LEU A 199 5.63 2.73 6.82
CA LEU A 199 7.05 2.56 7.09
C LEU A 199 7.87 2.46 5.80
N GLY A 200 7.47 1.57 4.89
CA GLY A 200 8.13 1.41 3.60
C GLY A 200 8.15 2.72 2.81
N PHE A 201 7.03 3.45 2.80
CA PHE A 201 6.95 4.75 2.14
C PHE A 201 7.98 5.73 2.70
N THR A 202 8.17 5.80 4.01
CA THR A 202 9.19 6.68 4.62
C THR A 202 10.64 6.29 4.28
N ILE A 203 10.89 5.05 3.82
CA ILE A 203 12.22 4.56 3.45
C ILE A 203 12.56 4.89 1.99
N CYS A 204 11.70 4.52 1.04
CA CYS A 204 11.96 4.75 -0.39
C CYS A 204 10.71 5.06 -1.23
N ASN A 205 9.69 5.68 -0.63
CA ASN A 205 8.41 6.01 -1.26
C ASN A 205 7.65 4.76 -1.73
N TRP A 206 6.85 4.91 -2.79
CA TRP A 206 5.88 3.93 -3.25
C TRP A 206 6.40 2.49 -3.45
N PRO A 207 7.55 2.23 -4.09
CA PRO A 207 8.05 0.86 -4.25
C PRO A 207 8.24 0.14 -2.91
N CYS A 208 8.79 0.84 -1.92
CA CYS A 208 8.96 0.32 -0.57
C CYS A 208 7.62 0.23 0.18
N ALA A 209 6.64 1.10 -0.12
CA ALA A 209 5.32 1.01 0.50
C ALA A 209 4.63 -0.32 0.19
N VAL A 210 4.66 -0.77 -1.06
CA VAL A 210 4.06 -2.07 -1.44
C VAL A 210 4.79 -3.25 -0.78
N GLY A 211 6.12 -3.28 -0.88
CA GLY A 211 6.93 -4.33 -0.24
C GLY A 211 6.75 -4.35 1.28
N GLY A 212 6.72 -3.16 1.88
CA GLY A 212 6.47 -2.96 3.29
C GLY A 212 5.09 -3.42 3.72
N ALA A 213 4.04 -3.16 2.94
CA ALA A 213 2.70 -3.64 3.22
C ALA A 213 2.63 -5.18 3.26
N ILE A 214 3.32 -5.85 2.34
CA ILE A 214 3.37 -7.32 2.28
C ILE A 214 4.08 -7.86 3.53
N ILE A 215 5.27 -7.34 3.86
CA ILE A 215 6.02 -7.75 5.05
C ILE A 215 5.20 -7.48 6.31
N GLY A 216 4.70 -6.26 6.46
CA GLY A 216 3.93 -5.85 7.62
C GLY A 216 2.66 -6.69 7.79
N GLY A 217 1.93 -6.99 6.72
CA GLY A 217 0.73 -7.82 6.81
C GLY A 217 0.99 -9.30 7.12
N ILE A 218 2.15 -9.82 6.70
CA ILE A 218 2.62 -11.15 7.12
C ILE A 218 2.86 -11.17 8.64
N PHE A 219 3.71 -10.27 9.15
CA PHE A 219 4.15 -10.30 10.55
C PHE A 219 3.09 -9.77 11.52
N GLY A 220 2.25 -8.82 11.08
CA GLY A 220 1.05 -8.41 11.80
C GLY A 220 0.11 -9.60 12.02
N GLY A 221 -0.19 -10.35 10.95
CA GLY A 221 -1.04 -11.54 11.03
C GLY A 221 -0.39 -12.79 11.66
N LEU A 222 0.89 -12.74 12.04
CA LEU A 222 1.53 -13.77 12.88
C LEU A 222 1.38 -13.46 14.38
N SER A 223 1.18 -12.19 14.72
CA SER A 223 0.92 -11.76 16.11
C SER A 223 -0.42 -12.29 16.64
N ASP A 224 -1.30 -12.74 15.73
CA ASP A 224 -2.55 -13.48 15.96
C ASP A 224 -2.39 -14.88 16.60
N SER A 225 -1.19 -15.44 16.58
CA SER A 225 -0.96 -16.85 16.92
C SER A 225 -0.53 -17.09 18.37
N LYS A 226 -0.70 -16.10 19.26
CA LYS A 226 -0.42 -16.23 20.70
C LYS A 226 -1.67 -16.13 21.56
#